data_AF-A0A2U1F0W5-F1
#
_entry.id   AF-A0A2U1F0W5-F1
#
_cell.length_a   1.000
_cell.length_b   1.000
_cell.length_c   1.000
_cell.angle_alpha   90.00
_cell.angle_beta   90.00
_cell.angle_gamma   90.00
#
_symmetry.space_group_name_H-M   'P 1'
#
loop_
_entity.id
_entity.type
_entity.pdbx_description
1 polymer ?
#
loop_
_entity_poly.entity_id
_entity_poly.type
_entity_poly.pdbx_seq_one_letter_code
_entity_poly.pdbx_strand_id
1 'polypeptide(L)'
;MSSTTPTPPTPPQRRAHAHRLLDPSSDHPGRVRLRVQCARSHHVAEVHDVDGTLVYLSWPGPRGHGRRDRVDTAHKGDAARAWADVLETGPDALDDDELPARCECGPRTLSRRALLAAVRDHQRRLRVS
;
A
#
# COMPACT_ATOMS: atom_id res chain seq x y z
N MET A 1 30.13 23.90 -8.07
CA MET A 1 28.99 23.22 -8.70
C MET A 1 28.00 22.93 -7.58
N SER A 2 26.95 23.73 -7.46
CA SER A 2 25.92 23.52 -6.43
C SER A 2 25.03 22.38 -6.87
N SER A 3 25.17 21.22 -6.24
CA SER A 3 24.24 20.11 -6.43
C SER A 3 22.94 20.48 -5.74
N THR A 4 21.95 20.94 -6.50
CA THR A 4 20.58 21.12 -5.99
C THR A 4 20.02 19.73 -5.73
N THR A 5 19.99 19.30 -4.47
CA THR A 5 19.27 18.08 -4.09
C THR A 5 17.80 18.27 -4.47
N PRO A 6 17.19 17.36 -5.25
CA PRO A 6 15.77 17.46 -5.56
C PRO A 6 14.97 17.40 -4.26
N THR A 7 14.04 18.34 -4.09
CA THR A 7 13.12 18.35 -2.94
C THR A 7 12.34 17.04 -2.90
N PRO A 8 12.29 16.32 -1.75
CA PRO A 8 11.51 15.10 -1.64
C PRO A 8 10.01 15.39 -1.80
N PRO A 9 9.22 14.48 -2.38
CA PRO A 9 7.80 14.72 -2.58
C PRO A 9 7.03 14.65 -1.26
N THR A 10 6.04 15.54 -1.17
CA THR A 10 5.11 15.63 -0.04
C THR A 10 4.19 14.40 0.02
N PRO A 11 3.60 14.09 1.19
CA PRO A 11 2.68 12.95 1.31
C PRO A 11 1.52 12.96 0.29
N PRO A 12 0.82 14.08 0.01
CA PRO A 12 -0.20 14.11 -1.03
C PRO A 12 0.32 13.78 -2.44
N GLN A 13 1.53 14.23 -2.79
CA GLN A 13 2.15 13.93 -4.07
C GLN A 13 2.49 12.45 -4.21
N ARG A 14 3.04 11.83 -3.15
CA ARG A 14 3.29 10.37 -3.13
C ARG A 14 2.00 9.57 -3.29
N ARG A 15 0.93 9.96 -2.59
CA ARG A 15 -0.38 9.29 -2.74
C ARG A 15 -0.97 9.43 -4.14
N ALA A 16 -0.91 10.63 -4.73
CA ALA A 16 -1.36 10.85 -6.11
C ALA A 16 -0.54 10.02 -7.11
N HIS A 17 0.77 9.88 -6.87
CA HIS A 17 1.64 9.03 -7.67
C HIS A 17 1.29 7.55 -7.54
N ALA A 18 1.14 7.04 -6.30
CA ALA A 18 0.73 5.67 -6.03
C ALA A 18 -0.55 5.29 -6.75
N HIS A 19 -1.55 6.18 -6.75
CA HIS A 19 -2.80 5.96 -7.45
C HIS A 19 -2.67 5.85 -8.97
N ARG A 20 -1.73 6.59 -9.58
CA ARG A 20 -1.46 6.47 -11.02
C ARG A 20 -0.77 5.14 -11.34
N LEU A 21 0.17 4.70 -10.50
CA LEU A 21 0.88 3.43 -10.68
C LEU A 21 -0.03 2.21 -10.52
N LEU A 22 -1.08 2.32 -9.69
CA LEU A 22 -2.07 1.27 -9.47
C LEU A 22 -3.27 1.37 -10.43
N ASP A 23 -3.26 2.28 -11.40
CA ASP A 23 -4.33 2.40 -12.37
C ASP A 23 -4.42 1.10 -13.20
N PRO A 24 -5.58 0.43 -13.24
CA PRO A 24 -5.76 -0.83 -13.96
C PRO A 24 -5.55 -0.71 -15.47
N SER A 25 -5.58 0.51 -16.02
CA SER A 25 -5.23 0.76 -17.43
C SER A 25 -3.73 0.80 -17.70
N SER A 26 -2.88 0.73 -16.67
CA SER A 26 -1.43 0.70 -16.84
C SER A 26 -0.96 -0.63 -17.45
N ASP A 27 -0.05 -0.54 -18.42
CA ASP A 27 0.56 -1.71 -19.09
C ASP A 27 1.41 -2.60 -18.15
N HIS A 28 1.77 -2.09 -16.97
CA HIS A 28 2.63 -2.76 -16.01
C HIS A 28 1.85 -3.13 -14.75
N PRO A 29 1.16 -4.29 -14.70
CA PRO A 29 0.47 -4.72 -13.51
C PRO A 29 1.48 -4.99 -12.38
N GLY A 30 1.38 -4.21 -11.30
CA GLY A 30 2.28 -4.32 -10.15
C GLY A 30 2.32 -5.72 -9.54
N ARG A 31 3.53 -6.18 -9.18
CA ARG A 31 3.74 -7.49 -8.55
C ARG A 31 3.65 -7.35 -7.03
N VAL A 32 2.83 -8.18 -6.38
CA VAL A 32 2.77 -8.19 -4.91
C VAL A 32 4.10 -8.68 -4.33
N ARG A 33 4.79 -7.82 -3.57
CA ARG A 33 6.02 -8.15 -2.84
C ARG A 33 5.76 -8.59 -1.41
N LEU A 34 4.81 -7.95 -0.74
CA LEU A 34 4.49 -8.23 0.66
C LEU A 34 2.98 -8.22 0.87
N ARG A 35 2.47 -9.19 1.63
CA ARG A 35 1.10 -9.17 2.15
C ARG A 35 1.12 -9.00 3.66
N VAL A 36 0.35 -8.05 4.16
CA VAL A 36 0.22 -7.78 5.60
C VAL A 36 -1.10 -8.35 6.08
N GLN A 37 -1.02 -9.17 7.13
CA GLN A 37 -2.18 -9.81 7.74
C GLN A 37 -2.18 -9.56 9.24
N CYS A 38 -3.36 -9.52 9.86
CA CYS A 38 -3.41 -9.48 11.33
C CYS A 38 -3.18 -10.88 11.92
N ALA A 39 -3.04 -10.97 13.26
CA ALA A 39 -2.93 -12.26 13.97
C ALA A 39 -4.12 -13.20 13.71
N ARG A 40 -5.31 -12.66 13.36
CA ARG A 40 -6.49 -13.43 12.95
C ARG A 40 -6.54 -13.77 11.45
N SER A 41 -5.44 -13.57 10.73
CA SER A 41 -5.31 -13.81 9.29
C SER A 41 -6.19 -12.93 8.38
N HIS A 42 -6.82 -11.88 8.91
CA HIS A 42 -7.50 -10.89 8.07
C HIS A 42 -6.47 -10.12 7.25
N HIS A 43 -6.89 -9.76 6.04
CA HIS A 43 -6.09 -8.92 5.17
C HIS A 43 -6.03 -7.48 5.71
N VAL A 44 -4.83 -6.90 5.78
CA VAL A 44 -4.61 -5.53 6.27
C VAL A 44 -4.12 -4.60 5.15
N ALA A 45 -3.08 -5.01 4.43
CA ALA A 45 -2.47 -4.22 3.37
C ALA A 45 -1.61 -5.09 2.44
N GLU A 46 -1.25 -4.56 1.28
CA GLU A 46 -0.26 -5.15 0.36
C GLU A 46 0.79 -4.11 -0.02
N VAL A 47 1.98 -4.58 -0.37
CA VAL A 47 3.01 -3.79 -1.03
C VAL A 47 3.22 -4.38 -2.42
N HIS A 48 3.07 -3.53 -3.44
CA HIS A 48 3.28 -3.86 -4.83
C HIS A 48 4.60 -3.27 -5.31
N ASP A 49 5.24 -3.93 -6.25
CA ASP A 49 6.35 -3.41 -7.04
C ASP A 49 5.81 -3.13 -8.44
N VAL A 50 5.74 -1.85 -8.78
CA VAL A 50 5.35 -1.35 -10.10
C VAL A 50 6.59 -0.73 -10.72
N ASP A 51 7.21 -1.44 -11.66
CA ASP A 51 8.42 -1.00 -12.38
C ASP A 51 9.57 -0.52 -11.46
N GLY A 52 9.79 -1.22 -10.35
CA GLY A 52 10.82 -0.90 -9.37
C GLY A 52 10.36 0.09 -8.28
N THR A 53 9.15 0.63 -8.40
CA THR A 53 8.54 1.49 -7.37
C THR A 53 7.72 0.66 -6.40
N LEU A 54 8.05 0.72 -5.11
CA LEU A 54 7.26 0.08 -4.07
C LEU A 54 6.04 0.94 -3.72
N VAL A 55 4.84 0.37 -3.86
CA VAL A 55 3.57 1.03 -3.60
C VAL A 55 2.82 0.29 -2.51
N TYR A 56 2.51 1.01 -1.43
CA TYR A 56 1.63 0.52 -0.38
C TYR A 56 0.17 0.68 -0.78
N LEU A 57 -0.64 -0.33 -0.43
CA LEU A 57 -2.08 -0.35 -0.66
C LEU A 57 -2.83 -0.93 0.54
N SER A 58 -3.78 -0.18 1.08
CA SER A 58 -4.75 -0.68 2.07
C SER A 58 -6.18 -0.37 1.61
N TRP A 59 -7.10 -1.30 1.87
CA TRP A 59 -8.49 -1.14 1.49
C TRP A 59 -9.30 -0.67 2.70
N PRO A 60 -10.15 0.36 2.55
CA PRO A 60 -10.98 0.87 3.64
C PRO A 60 -12.23 0.02 3.94
N GLY A 61 -12.34 -1.19 3.38
CA GLY A 61 -13.49 -2.07 3.58
C GLY A 61 -13.10 -3.51 3.92
N PRO A 62 -13.97 -4.28 4.60
CA PRO A 62 -13.77 -5.71 4.78
C PRO A 62 -13.66 -6.37 3.40
N ARG A 63 -12.53 -7.03 3.12
CA ARG A 63 -12.46 -7.95 1.98
C ARG A 63 -13.28 -9.16 2.37
N GLY A 64 -14.58 -9.13 2.05
CA GLY A 64 -15.46 -10.27 2.30
C GLY A 64 -14.83 -11.56 1.78
N HIS A 65 -14.48 -12.46 2.69
CA HIS A 65 -14.02 -13.79 2.37
C HIS A 65 -15.15 -14.55 1.66
N GLY A 66 -15.09 -14.71 0.34
CA GLY A 66 -16.09 -15.53 -0.35
C GLY A 66 -16.05 -15.52 -1.86
N ARG A 67 -15.59 -16.65 -2.42
CA ARG A 67 -15.87 -17.27 -3.73
C ARG A 67 -15.97 -16.37 -4.99
N ARG A 68 -15.11 -16.72 -5.96
CA ARG A 68 -15.39 -16.72 -7.41
C ARG A 68 -16.89 -16.99 -7.63
N ASP A 69 -17.57 -16.07 -8.32
CA ASP A 69 -19.02 -16.04 -8.68
C ASP A 69 -19.83 -14.85 -8.11
N ARG A 70 -19.24 -13.66 -7.92
CA ARG A 70 -20.03 -12.42 -7.87
C ARG A 70 -19.97 -11.69 -9.21
N VAL A 71 -21.12 -11.66 -9.88
CA VAL A 71 -21.43 -10.68 -10.92
C VAL A 71 -21.26 -9.30 -10.29
N ASP A 72 -20.42 -8.48 -10.91
CA ASP A 72 -20.14 -7.11 -10.48
C ASP A 72 -21.39 -6.26 -10.64
N THR A 73 -22.23 -6.24 -9.61
CA THR A 73 -23.33 -5.29 -9.51
C THR A 73 -22.78 -4.07 -8.79
N ALA A 74 -22.39 -3.06 -9.57
CA ALA A 74 -21.99 -1.75 -9.10
C ALA A 74 -23.13 -1.11 -8.27
N HIS A 75 -23.11 -1.33 -6.96
CA HIS A 75 -23.93 -0.56 -6.04
C HIS A 75 -23.20 0.76 -5.79
N LYS A 76 -23.83 1.86 -6.21
CA LYS A 76 -23.44 3.24 -5.91
C LYS A 76 -23.50 3.51 -4.40
N GLY A 77 -22.58 2.94 -3.64
CA GLY A 77 -22.10 3.49 -2.37
C GLY A 77 -20.72 4.06 -2.65
N ASP A 78 -20.39 5.20 -2.05
CA ASP A 78 -19.07 5.82 -2.12
C ASP A 78 -18.04 4.82 -1.56
N ALA A 79 -17.54 3.93 -2.43
CA ALA A 79 -16.56 2.94 -2.08
C ALA A 79 -15.31 3.73 -1.77
N ALA A 80 -15.07 4.00 -0.48
CA ALA A 80 -13.91 4.71 -0.02
C ALA A 80 -12.70 4.18 -0.80
N ARG A 81 -12.07 5.07 -1.56
CA ARG A 81 -10.97 4.70 -2.44
C ARG A 81 -9.89 4.02 -1.58
N ALA A 82 -9.32 2.93 -2.08
CA ALA A 82 -8.20 2.28 -1.41
C ALA A 82 -7.14 3.33 -1.04
N TRP A 83 -6.59 3.27 0.16
CA TRP A 83 -5.52 4.18 0.56
C TRP A 83 -4.20 3.67 -0.03
N ALA A 84 -3.50 4.52 -0.79
CA ALA A 84 -2.25 4.15 -1.46
C ALA A 84 -1.17 5.22 -1.28
N ASP A 85 0.08 4.80 -1.14
CA ASP A 85 1.25 5.69 -0.98
C ASP A 85 2.51 5.01 -1.54
N VAL A 86 3.44 5.80 -2.09
CA VAL A 86 4.73 5.31 -2.59
C VAL A 86 5.70 5.16 -1.42
N LEU A 87 6.21 3.95 -1.19
CA LEU A 87 7.22 3.67 -0.18
C LEU A 87 8.60 4.09 -0.69
N GLU A 88 8.88 5.39 -0.67
CA GLU A 88 10.17 5.92 -1.12
C GLU A 88 11.32 5.45 -0.22
N THR A 89 12.42 5.08 -0.87
CA THR A 89 13.68 4.63 -0.27
C THR A 89 14.76 5.73 -0.40
N GLY A 90 14.43 6.96 -0.03
CA GLY A 90 15.38 8.08 -0.01
C GLY A 90 16.02 8.27 1.38
N PRO A 91 17.24 8.83 1.48
CA PRO A 91 17.94 9.06 2.75
C PRO A 91 17.25 10.12 3.64
N ASP A 92 16.49 11.04 3.04
CA ASP A 92 15.72 12.10 3.72
C ASP A 92 14.24 11.77 3.92
N ALA A 93 13.83 10.53 3.63
CA ALA A 93 12.49 10.08 3.93
C ALA A 93 12.43 9.57 5.38
N LEU A 94 11.33 9.89 6.09
CA LEU A 94 10.75 9.18 7.25
C LEU A 94 10.58 10.00 8.55
N ASP A 95 10.17 11.28 8.47
CA ASP A 95 9.39 11.88 9.56
C ASP A 95 7.94 11.30 9.59
N ASP A 96 7.45 10.84 8.43
CA ASP A 96 6.12 10.27 8.22
C ASP A 96 6.20 8.73 8.06
N ASP A 97 6.42 8.04 9.19
CA ASP A 97 6.54 6.57 9.22
C ASP A 97 5.18 5.87 9.34
N GLU A 98 4.12 6.58 9.72
CA GLU A 98 2.82 5.99 10.03
C GLU A 98 1.93 5.89 8.79
N LEU A 99 1.51 4.66 8.45
CA LEU A 99 0.61 4.36 7.35
C LEU A 99 -0.74 3.87 7.89
N PRO A 100 -1.86 4.52 7.56
CA PRO A 100 -3.17 4.05 7.96
C PRO A 100 -3.52 2.77 7.22
N ALA A 101 -4.01 1.79 7.96
CA ALA A 101 -4.52 0.54 7.43
C ALA A 101 -5.86 0.21 8.06
N ARG A 102 -6.66 -0.61 7.37
CA ARG A 102 -7.88 -1.16 7.94
C ARG A 102 -7.84 -2.67 7.96
N CYS A 103 -8.26 -3.23 9.08
CA CYS A 103 -8.48 -4.64 9.27
C CYS A 103 -9.96 -4.85 9.62
N GLU A 104 -10.50 -6.05 9.40
CA GLU A 104 -11.83 -6.39 9.92
C GLU A 104 -11.87 -6.35 11.45
N CYS A 105 -10.72 -6.43 12.12
CA CYS A 105 -10.59 -6.24 13.56
C CYS A 105 -10.62 -4.76 14.01
N GLY A 106 -10.61 -3.80 13.08
CA GLY A 106 -10.55 -2.37 13.40
C GLY A 106 -9.44 -1.61 12.64
N PRO A 107 -9.34 -0.28 12.86
CA PRO A 107 -8.27 0.54 12.29
C PRO A 107 -6.91 0.07 12.81
N ARG A 108 -5.88 0.20 11.97
CA ARG A 108 -4.49 -0.17 12.26
C ARG A 108 -3.56 0.91 11.73
N THR A 109 -2.37 0.99 12.33
CA THR A 109 -1.27 1.80 11.81
C THR A 109 -0.10 0.87 11.53
N LEU A 110 0.53 1.04 10.37
CA LEU A 110 1.71 0.28 9.95
C LEU A 110 2.91 1.21 9.82
N SER A 111 4.10 0.71 10.12
CA SER A 111 5.36 1.45 9.93
C SER A 111 5.86 1.27 8.50
N ARG A 112 6.12 2.38 7.81
CA ARG A 112 6.73 2.42 6.48
C ARG A 112 8.10 1.72 6.50
N ARG A 113 8.93 2.04 7.50
CA ARG A 113 10.23 1.39 7.75
C ARG A 113 10.10 -0.11 7.91
N ALA A 114 9.15 -0.59 8.71
CA ALA A 114 8.96 -2.02 8.92
C ALA A 114 8.54 -2.75 7.64
N LEU A 115 7.68 -2.15 6.81
CA LEU A 115 7.30 -2.73 5.52
C LEU A 115 8.49 -2.79 4.55
N LEU A 116 9.27 -1.71 4.46
CA LEU A 116 10.48 -1.67 3.63
C LEU A 116 11.52 -2.70 4.10
N ALA A 117 11.74 -2.83 5.40
CA ALA A 117 12.63 -3.84 5.97
C ALA A 117 12.15 -5.25 5.60
N ALA A 118 10.87 -5.56 5.79
CA ALA A 118 10.30 -6.85 5.44
C ALA A 118 10.45 -7.18 3.93
N VAL A 119 10.28 -6.18 3.05
CA VAL A 119 10.51 -6.36 1.59
C VAL A 119 11.98 -6.61 1.29
N ARG A 120 12.90 -5.87 1.93
CA ARG A 120 14.36 -6.06 1.79
C ARG A 120 14.81 -7.44 2.28
N ASP A 121 14.21 -7.94 3.35
CA ASP A 121 14.44 -9.29 3.87
C ASP A 121 13.73 -10.38 3.06
N HIS A 122 13.14 -10.03 1.91
CA HIS A 122 12.40 -10.92 1.02
C HIS A 122 11.24 -11.66 1.69
N GLN A 123 10.66 -11.08 2.76
CA GLN A 123 9.47 -11.62 3.39
C GLN A 123 8.28 -11.47 2.45
N ARG A 124 7.55 -12.58 2.23
CA ARG A 124 6.31 -12.56 1.43
C ARG A 124 5.08 -12.19 2.25
N ARG A 125 5.16 -12.36 3.58
CA ARG A 125 4.06 -12.15 4.52
C ARG A 125 4.58 -11.53 5.82
N LEU A 126 3.92 -10.46 6.26
CA LEU A 126 4.12 -9.83 7.56
C LEU A 126 2.85 -9.99 8.40
N ARG A 127 3.00 -10.37 9.66
CA ARG A 127 1.89 -10.44 10.61
C ARG A 127 1.96 -9.27 11.58
N VAL A 128 0.81 -8.63 11.81
CA VAL A 128 0.66 -7.55 12.78
C VAL A 128 -0.36 -7.94 13.85
N SER A 129 -0.02 -7.69 15.11
CA SER A 129 -0.87 -7.94 16.28
C SER A 129 -1.95 -6.89 16.40
#